data_AF-A0A382U8X2-F1
#
_entry.id   AF-A0A382U8X2-F1
#
_cell.length_a   1.000
_cell.length_b   1.000
_cell.length_c   1.000
_cell.angle_alpha   90.00
_cell.angle_beta   90.00
_cell.angle_gamma   90.00
#
_symmetry.space_group_name_H-M   'P 1'
#
loop_
_entity.id
_entity.type
_entity.pdbx_description
1 polymer ?
#
loop_
_entity_poly.entity_id
_entity_poly.type
_entity_poly.pdbx_seq_one_letter_code
_entity_poly.pdbx_strand_id
1 'polypeptide(L)'
;MFPKTTATLILEDGEQFNGIGIGESGTAVGEVCFNTSMTGYQEIITDPSYAGQIITFTFPHVGNVGANKEDNESFRPHARGVVFRADISAPSNVRACLHLDAWLKANKVIGLAGIDTR
;
A
#
# COMPACT_ATOMS: atom_id res chain seq x y z
N MET A 1 10.35 20.29 -8.52
CA MET A 1 9.82 20.57 -7.18
C MET A 1 9.54 19.22 -6.55
N PHE A 2 10.27 18.84 -5.50
CA PHE A 2 9.98 17.57 -4.81
C PHE A 2 8.57 17.66 -4.22
N PRO A 3 7.75 16.60 -4.33
CA PRO A 3 6.41 16.60 -3.77
C PRO A 3 6.47 16.91 -2.28
N LYS A 4 5.53 17.75 -1.81
CA LYS A 4 5.42 18.08 -0.40
C LYS A 4 5.02 16.81 0.37
N THR A 5 5.71 16.50 1.46
CA THR A 5 5.35 15.41 2.37
C THR A 5 3.90 15.57 2.85
N THR A 6 3.13 14.50 2.76
CA THR A 6 1.71 14.46 3.19
C THR A 6 1.40 13.32 4.15
N ALA A 7 2.32 12.38 4.37
CA ALA A 7 2.18 11.30 5.33
C ALA A 7 3.53 10.90 5.95
N THR A 8 3.46 10.29 7.13
CA THR A 8 4.63 9.84 7.89
C THR A 8 4.32 8.49 8.53
N LEU A 9 5.26 7.54 8.42
CA LEU A 9 5.29 6.34 9.24
C LEU A 9 6.19 6.60 10.45
N ILE A 10 5.72 6.25 11.64
CA ILE A 10 6.45 6.41 12.91
C ILE A 10 6.57 5.03 13.54
N LEU A 11 7.79 4.60 13.85
CA LEU A 11 8.06 3.33 14.53
C LEU A 11 8.10 3.53 16.05
N GLU A 12 8.04 2.42 16.79
CA GLU A 12 8.00 2.44 18.27
C GLU A 12 9.27 3.03 18.91
N ASP A 13 10.41 2.94 18.22
CA ASP A 13 11.70 3.50 18.63
C ASP A 13 11.83 5.00 18.31
N GLY A 14 10.81 5.58 17.68
CA GLY A 14 10.74 6.98 17.29
C GLY A 14 11.31 7.29 15.90
N GLU A 15 11.78 6.28 15.14
CA GLU A 15 12.19 6.47 13.76
C GLU A 15 11.01 6.93 12.89
N GLN A 16 11.26 7.86 11.96
CA GLN A 16 10.23 8.46 11.12
C GLN A 16 10.59 8.40 9.65
N PHE A 17 9.65 7.93 8.84
CA PHE A 17 9.75 7.88 7.39
C PHE A 17 8.71 8.81 6.78
N ASN A 18 9.18 9.88 6.14
CA ASN A 18 8.36 10.94 5.58
C ASN A 18 8.19 10.74 4.07
N GLY A 19 6.94 10.69 3.61
CA GLY A 19 6.65 10.47 2.20
C GLY A 19 5.29 11.05 1.78
N ILE A 20 4.67 10.39 0.81
CA ILE A 20 3.44 10.83 0.18
C ILE A 20 2.32 9.90 0.62
N GLY A 21 1.27 10.46 1.18
CA GLY A 21 0.05 9.73 1.51
C GLY A 21 -0.64 9.21 0.25
N ILE A 22 -0.94 7.92 0.25
CA ILE A 22 -1.73 7.22 -0.77
C ILE A 22 -2.92 6.54 -0.12
N GLY A 23 -3.95 6.23 -0.89
CA GLY A 23 -5.17 5.63 -0.35
C GLY A 23 -5.98 6.62 0.48
N GLU A 24 -6.63 6.10 1.52
CA GLU A 24 -7.49 6.87 2.42
C GLU A 24 -6.67 7.82 3.31
N SER A 25 -7.22 9.00 3.62
CA SER A 25 -6.61 9.92 4.58
C SER A 25 -7.01 9.56 6.02
N GLY A 26 -6.04 9.47 6.92
CA GLY A 26 -6.32 9.18 8.33
C GLY A 26 -5.11 8.64 9.06
N THR A 27 -5.34 7.86 10.11
CA THR A 27 -4.29 7.20 10.89
C THR A 27 -4.58 5.72 11.00
N ALA A 28 -3.56 4.90 10.78
CA ALA A 28 -3.57 3.47 11.02
C ALA A 28 -2.47 3.13 12.02
N VAL A 29 -2.76 2.19 12.92
CA VAL A 29 -1.80 1.62 13.88
C VAL A 29 -1.80 0.11 13.68
N GLY A 30 -0.62 -0.47 13.60
CA GLY A 30 -0.43 -1.90 13.39
C GLY A 30 1.03 -2.30 13.47
N GLU A 31 1.27 -3.61 13.51
CA GLU A 31 2.61 -4.17 13.40
C GLU A 31 3.14 -3.93 11.98
N VAL A 32 4.37 -3.40 11.85
CA VAL A 32 5.01 -3.26 10.53
C VAL A 32 5.65 -4.58 10.14
N CYS A 33 5.25 -5.12 9.00
CA CYS A 33 5.86 -6.32 8.42
C CYS A 33 6.38 -6.03 7.01
N PHE A 34 7.25 -6.87 6.47
CA PHE A 34 7.69 -6.78 5.08
C PHE A 34 7.25 -7.99 4.25
N ASN A 35 6.93 -7.77 2.99
CA ASN A 35 6.60 -8.81 2.03
C ASN A 35 7.49 -8.69 0.78
N THR A 36 8.11 -9.81 0.38
CA THR A 36 9.09 -9.88 -0.73
C THR A 36 8.49 -10.25 -2.08
N SER A 37 7.17 -10.44 -2.16
CA SER A 37 6.47 -10.72 -3.41
C SER A 37 6.59 -9.54 -4.36
N MET A 38 6.95 -9.84 -5.62
CA MET A 38 7.07 -8.84 -6.68
C MET A 38 5.74 -8.58 -7.39
N THR A 39 4.75 -9.45 -7.19
CA THR A 39 3.42 -9.43 -7.80
C THR A 39 2.37 -9.84 -6.78
N GLY A 40 1.08 -9.70 -7.13
CA GLY A 40 -0.02 -10.15 -6.27
C GLY A 40 -0.30 -9.21 -5.09
N TYR A 41 -0.01 -7.92 -5.24
CA TYR A 41 -0.17 -6.95 -4.15
C TYR A 41 -1.63 -6.81 -3.70
N GLN A 42 -2.61 -7.00 -4.59
CA GLN A 42 -4.03 -6.84 -4.24
C GLN A 42 -4.50 -8.02 -3.38
N GLU A 43 -4.11 -9.23 -3.77
CA GLU A 43 -4.31 -10.48 -3.04
C GLU A 43 -3.71 -10.36 -1.65
N ILE A 44 -2.46 -9.90 -1.55
CA ILE A 44 -1.75 -9.69 -0.28
C ILE A 44 -2.47 -8.68 0.62
N ILE A 45 -2.95 -7.56 0.08
CA ILE A 45 -3.67 -6.54 0.88
C ILE A 45 -5.01 -7.07 1.42
N THR A 46 -5.62 -8.01 0.71
CA THR A 46 -6.91 -8.62 1.06
C THR A 46 -6.81 -9.91 1.85
N ASP A 47 -5.61 -10.48 2.00
CA ASP A 47 -5.37 -11.72 2.75
C ASP A 47 -5.64 -11.51 4.26
N PRO A 48 -6.53 -12.31 4.88
CA PRO A 48 -6.81 -12.27 6.31
C PRO A 48 -5.60 -12.39 7.24
N SER A 49 -4.51 -12.99 6.77
CA SER A 49 -3.27 -13.19 7.53
C SER A 49 -2.59 -11.88 7.90
N TYR A 50 -2.84 -10.79 7.15
CA TYR A 50 -2.31 -9.45 7.44
C TYR A 50 -3.19 -8.61 8.37
N ALA A 51 -4.18 -9.23 9.03
CA ALA A 51 -5.03 -8.53 9.97
C ALA A 51 -4.22 -7.86 11.09
N GLY A 52 -4.35 -6.53 11.20
CA GLY A 52 -3.61 -5.76 12.21
C GLY A 52 -2.22 -5.29 11.78
N GLN A 53 -1.79 -5.60 10.56
CA GLN A 53 -0.44 -5.30 10.07
C GLN A 53 -0.42 -4.18 9.03
N ILE A 54 0.67 -3.43 9.00
CA ILE A 54 1.03 -2.47 7.95
C ILE A 54 2.09 -3.14 7.07
N ILE A 55 1.77 -3.34 5.80
CA ILE A 55 2.61 -4.13 4.88
C ILE A 55 3.58 -3.23 4.14
N THR A 56 4.88 -3.46 4.33
CA THR A 56 5.95 -2.86 3.55
C THR A 56 6.32 -3.79 2.39
N PHE A 57 6.03 -3.37 1.16
CA PHE A 57 6.42 -4.13 -0.02
C PHE A 57 7.87 -3.82 -0.40
N THR A 58 8.68 -4.85 -0.59
CA THR A 58 10.10 -4.64 -0.95
C THR A 58 10.28 -4.38 -2.44
N PHE A 59 9.34 -4.79 -3.29
CA PHE A 59 9.40 -4.51 -4.72
C PHE A 59 9.04 -3.04 -5.00
N PRO A 60 9.89 -2.25 -5.69
CA PRO A 60 9.69 -0.81 -5.74
C PRO A 60 8.43 -0.34 -6.47
N HIS A 61 8.03 -1.06 -7.53
CA HIS A 61 6.94 -0.65 -8.42
C HIS A 61 5.66 -1.43 -8.11
N VAL A 62 4.84 -0.89 -7.21
CA VAL A 62 3.52 -1.45 -6.86
C VAL A 62 2.41 -0.70 -7.62
N GLY A 63 1.37 -1.42 -8.07
CA GLY A 63 0.24 -0.85 -8.82
C GLY A 63 0.34 -0.97 -10.35
N ASN A 64 1.41 -1.56 -10.88
CA ASN A 64 1.66 -1.71 -12.32
C ASN A 64 0.58 -2.50 -13.08
N VAL A 65 -0.23 -3.32 -12.40
CA VAL A 65 -1.37 -4.04 -13.00
C VAL A 65 -2.74 -3.47 -12.57
N GLY A 66 -2.76 -2.33 -11.89
CA GLY A 66 -3.97 -1.69 -11.39
C GLY A 66 -4.64 -2.49 -10.29
N ALA A 67 -5.96 -2.40 -10.21
CA ALA A 67 -6.78 -3.25 -9.36
C ALA A 67 -8.03 -3.70 -10.11
N ASN A 68 -8.55 -4.87 -9.73
CA ASN A 68 -9.76 -5.45 -10.30
C ASN A 68 -10.64 -6.12 -9.24
N LYS A 69 -11.68 -6.85 -9.63
CA LYS A 69 -12.60 -7.47 -8.67
C LYS A 69 -12.22 -8.91 -8.33
N GLU A 70 -11.48 -9.55 -9.24
CA GLU A 70 -11.16 -10.97 -9.20
C GLU A 70 -9.93 -11.28 -8.32
N ASP A 71 -9.00 -10.34 -8.18
CA ASP A 71 -7.75 -10.52 -7.42
C ASP A 71 -7.91 -10.17 -5.93
N ASN A 72 -9.12 -10.31 -5.38
CA ASN A 72 -9.39 -10.16 -3.94
C ASN A 72 -9.48 -11.56 -3.29
N GLU A 73 -8.60 -11.86 -2.34
CA GLU A 73 -8.64 -13.11 -1.56
C GLU A 73 -9.73 -13.10 -0.48
N SER A 74 -10.30 -11.92 -0.21
CA SER A 74 -11.44 -11.79 0.69
C SER A 74 -12.32 -10.59 0.34
N PHE A 75 -13.48 -10.48 0.98
CA PHE A 75 -14.46 -9.42 0.71
C PHE A 75 -13.98 -8.00 1.07
N ARG A 76 -12.87 -7.86 1.80
CA ARG A 76 -12.31 -6.56 2.21
C ARG A 76 -10.81 -6.64 2.40
N PRO A 77 -10.07 -5.52 2.34
CA PRO A 77 -8.72 -5.48 2.85
C PRO A 77 -8.64 -5.85 4.33
N HIS A 78 -7.66 -6.66 4.68
CA HIS A 78 -7.37 -7.03 6.08
C HIS A 78 -6.14 -6.31 6.63
N ALA A 79 -5.22 -5.90 5.75
CA ALA A 79 -4.12 -5.01 6.10
C ALA A 79 -4.62 -3.69 6.70
N ARG A 80 -3.94 -3.19 7.72
CA ARG A 80 -4.17 -1.86 8.31
C ARG A 80 -3.65 -0.73 7.44
N GLY A 81 -2.61 -1.00 6.66
CA GLY A 81 -2.04 -0.05 5.73
C GLY A 81 -0.96 -0.65 4.86
N VAL A 82 -0.45 0.15 3.94
CA VAL A 82 0.58 -0.26 2.97
C VAL A 82 1.69 0.77 2.86
N VAL A 83 2.91 0.30 2.61
CA VAL A 83 4.10 1.13 2.47
C VAL A 83 4.84 0.72 1.19
N PHE A 84 5.07 1.68 0.30
CA PHE A 84 5.73 1.50 -0.99
C PHE A 84 6.96 2.38 -1.14
N ARG A 85 7.94 1.88 -1.91
CA ARG A 85 9.14 2.64 -2.22
C ARG A 85 8.91 3.75 -3.24
N ALA A 86 8.33 3.41 -4.39
CA ALA A 86 8.02 4.37 -5.44
C ALA A 86 6.55 4.82 -5.34
N ASP A 87 6.22 5.88 -6.08
CA ASP A 87 4.84 6.23 -6.35
C ASP A 87 4.10 5.05 -7.02
N ILE A 88 2.78 5.00 -6.83
CA ILE A 88 1.94 3.99 -7.45
C ILE A 88 2.09 4.10 -8.97
N SER A 89 2.48 2.99 -9.60
CA SER A 89 2.74 2.96 -11.03
C SER A 89 1.43 3.06 -11.81
N ALA A 90 1.46 3.75 -12.96
CA ALA A 90 0.34 3.74 -13.87
C ALA A 90 0.06 2.30 -14.34
N PRO A 91 -1.20 1.84 -14.30
CA PRO A 91 -1.52 0.46 -14.61
C PRO A 91 -1.40 0.19 -16.11
N SER A 92 -0.79 -0.93 -16.46
CA SER A 92 -0.69 -1.44 -17.83
C SER A 92 -1.02 -2.94 -17.84
N ASN A 93 -2.30 -3.25 -17.68
CA ASN A 93 -2.83 -4.60 -17.71
C ASN A 93 -4.26 -4.59 -18.24
N VAL A 94 -4.59 -5.53 -19.12
CA VAL A 94 -5.94 -5.66 -19.72
C VAL A 94 -7.04 -5.91 -18.68
N ARG A 95 -6.69 -6.45 -17.51
CA ARG A 95 -7.60 -6.71 -16.40
C ARG A 95 -7.77 -5.49 -15.48
N ALA A 96 -6.96 -4.46 -15.62
CA ALA A 96 -7.00 -3.30 -14.73
C ALA A 96 -8.33 -2.54 -14.89
N CYS A 97 -9.12 -2.52 -13.83
CA CYS A 97 -10.39 -1.78 -13.78
C CYS A 97 -10.22 -0.41 -13.11
N LEU A 98 -9.30 -0.30 -12.16
CA LEU A 98 -9.01 0.92 -11.39
C LEU A 98 -7.51 1.12 -11.23
N HIS A 99 -7.12 2.37 -11.04
CA HIS A 99 -5.80 2.70 -10.49
C HIS A 99 -5.72 2.21 -9.03
N LEU A 100 -4.58 1.67 -8.60
CA LEU A 100 -4.44 1.10 -7.25
C LEU A 100 -4.75 2.14 -6.15
N ASP A 101 -4.32 3.39 -6.30
CA ASP A 101 -4.65 4.47 -5.34
C ASP A 101 -6.17 4.68 -5.17
N ALA A 102 -6.92 4.64 -6.28
CA ALA A 102 -8.37 4.78 -6.25
C ALA A 102 -9.03 3.58 -5.56
N TRP A 103 -8.47 2.38 -5.77
CA TRP A 103 -8.93 1.17 -5.08
C TRP A 103 -8.63 1.21 -3.58
N LEU A 104 -7.45 1.69 -3.15
CA LEU A 104 -7.10 1.87 -1.74
C LEU A 104 -8.07 2.84 -1.05
N LYS A 105 -8.38 3.99 -1.68
CA LYS A 105 -9.37 4.96 -1.20
C LYS A 105 -10.76 4.33 -1.07
N ALA A 106 -11.23 3.65 -2.12
CA ALA A 106 -12.54 3.02 -2.12
C ALA A 106 -12.69 1.98 -1.00
N ASN A 107 -11.59 1.32 -0.61
CA ASN A 107 -11.58 0.30 0.43
C ASN A 107 -11.06 0.82 1.79
N LYS A 108 -10.88 2.13 1.96
CA LYS A 108 -10.43 2.77 3.21
C LYS A 108 -9.08 2.26 3.73
N VAL A 109 -8.16 1.92 2.82
CA VAL A 109 -6.79 1.52 3.16
C VAL A 109 -5.89 2.75 3.14
N ILE A 110 -5.22 3.02 4.25
CA ILE A 110 -4.26 4.12 4.39
C ILE A 110 -2.89 3.63 3.93
N GLY A 111 -2.13 4.45 3.21
CA GLY A 111 -0.77 4.07 2.84
C GLY A 111 0.21 5.23 2.69
N LEU A 112 1.47 4.85 2.53
CA LEU A 112 2.62 5.74 2.38
C LEU A 112 3.46 5.27 1.20
N ALA A 113 3.83 6.20 0.31
CA ALA A 113 4.74 5.97 -0.79
C ALA A 113 5.94 6.92 -0.73
N GLY A 114 7.00 6.61 -1.47
CA GLY A 114 8.14 7.51 -1.64
C GLY A 114 9.17 7.45 -0.50
N ILE A 115 9.24 6.35 0.24
CA ILE A 115 10.22 6.14 1.31
C ILE A 115 11.18 4.98 1.00
N ASP A 116 12.33 4.91 1.67
CA ASP A 116 13.21 3.74 1.53
C ASP A 116 12.61 2.55 2.31
N THR A 117 12.33 1.46 1.59
CA THR A 117 11.77 0.22 2.14
C THR A 117 12.83 -0.85 2.39
N ARG A 118 14.13 -0.49 2.35
CA ARG A 118 15.27 -1.40 2.55
C ARG A 118 16.14 -0.96 3.72
#